data_AF-A0A8S9FJJ1-F1
#
_entry.id   AF-A0A8S9FJJ1-F1
#
_cell.length_a   1.000
_cell.length_b   1.000
_cell.length_c   1.000
_cell.angle_alpha   90.00
_cell.angle_beta   90.00
_cell.angle_gamma   90.00
#
_symmetry.space_group_name_H-M   'P 1'
#
loop_
_entity.id
_entity.type
_entity.pdbx_description
1 polymer ?
#
loop_
_entity_poly.entity_id
_entity_poly.type
_entity_poly.pdbx_seq_one_letter_code
_entity_poly.pdbx_strand_id
1 'polypeptide(L)'
;MRTEEKEQWRSESVHKMLMVLLPYLHSLFELLSLSRVSPALRNAIRDQTVLWTKVVVDPPLSSRLTDDILWDFTSRSVGKLNTLILRKCSRVTSKGLRRVVDANPLIKKLIVTGCTELVPEGITACVETLTKNNHKLETLHINGVPGFTKDHLSALSTY
;
A
#
# COMPACT_ATOMS: atom_id res chain seq x y z
N MET A 1 -43.47 2.50 12.54
CA MET A 1 -43.35 3.91 12.06
C MET A 1 -42.42 4.77 12.92
N ARG A 2 -42.74 5.17 14.17
CA ARG A 2 -41.89 6.12 14.93
C ARG A 2 -40.57 5.54 15.50
N THR A 3 -40.46 4.22 15.62
CA THR A 3 -39.25 3.50 16.11
C THR A 3 -38.26 3.18 14.98
N GLU A 4 -38.75 2.81 13.79
CA GLU A 4 -37.91 2.49 12.62
C GLU A 4 -37.17 3.73 12.10
N GLU A 5 -37.81 4.89 12.07
CA GLU A 5 -37.15 6.15 11.72
C GLU A 5 -36.01 6.45 12.72
N LYS A 6 -36.26 6.36 14.03
CA LYS A 6 -35.22 6.64 15.05
C LYS A 6 -34.00 5.72 14.95
N GLU A 7 -34.17 4.45 14.61
CA GLU A 7 -33.05 3.53 14.41
C GLU A 7 -32.27 3.84 13.12
N GLN A 8 -32.96 4.26 12.06
CA GLN A 8 -32.35 4.66 10.80
C GLN A 8 -31.51 5.94 10.93
N TRP A 9 -31.99 6.96 11.67
CA TRP A 9 -31.23 8.17 12.00
C TRP A 9 -29.99 7.88 12.86
N ARG A 10 -30.07 6.92 13.82
CA ARG A 10 -28.92 6.50 14.63
C ARG A 10 -27.88 5.77 13.79
N SER A 11 -28.31 4.88 12.90
CA SER A 11 -27.40 4.15 12.00
C SER A 11 -26.66 5.10 11.06
N GLU A 12 -27.34 6.06 10.42
CA GLU A 12 -26.68 7.05 9.56
C GLU A 12 -25.71 7.96 10.32
N SER A 13 -26.07 8.35 11.55
CA SER A 13 -25.21 9.20 12.39
C SER A 13 -23.94 8.46 12.82
N VAL A 14 -24.05 7.18 13.18
CA VAL A 14 -22.90 6.34 13.54
C VAL A 14 -22.00 6.09 12.33
N HIS A 15 -22.57 5.85 11.15
CA HIS A 15 -21.79 5.71 9.91
C HIS A 15 -21.02 6.99 9.58
N LYS A 16 -21.68 8.16 9.62
CA LYS A 16 -21.01 9.46 9.40
C LYS A 16 -19.89 9.71 10.42
N MET A 17 -20.10 9.36 11.68
CA MET A 17 -19.07 9.50 12.72
C MET A 17 -17.88 8.55 12.47
N LEU A 18 -18.14 7.30 12.07
CA LEU A 18 -17.09 6.35 11.67
C LEU A 18 -16.28 6.86 10.48
N MET A 19 -16.92 7.50 9.49
CA MET A 19 -16.23 8.09 8.33
C MET A 19 -15.23 9.17 8.72
N VAL A 20 -15.57 9.98 9.72
CA VAL A 20 -14.68 11.05 10.24
C VAL A 20 -13.47 10.45 10.95
N LEU A 21 -13.61 9.25 11.53
CA LEU A 21 -12.53 8.57 12.24
C LEU A 21 -11.57 7.79 11.33
N LEU A 22 -12.00 7.41 10.11
CA LEU A 22 -11.19 6.61 9.19
C LEU A 22 -9.80 7.21 8.89
N PRO A 23 -9.63 8.53 8.67
CA PRO A 23 -8.32 9.12 8.42
C PRO A 23 -7.33 9.03 9.60
N TYR A 24 -7.83 8.79 10.82
CA TYR A 24 -7.02 8.64 12.02
C TYR A 24 -6.55 7.20 12.25
N LEU A 25 -7.03 6.25 11.42
CA LEU A 25 -6.56 4.87 11.45
C LEU A 25 -5.24 4.78 10.70
N HIS A 26 -4.19 4.44 11.44
CA HIS A 26 -2.83 4.41 10.90
C HIS A 26 -2.40 3.00 10.45
N SER A 27 -3.19 1.97 10.77
CA SER A 27 -2.85 0.58 10.49
C SER A 27 -3.66 0.03 9.32
N LEU A 28 -2.95 -0.56 8.34
CA LEU A 28 -3.57 -1.32 7.25
C LEU A 28 -4.46 -2.45 7.80
N PHE A 29 -4.08 -3.06 8.93
CA PHE A 29 -4.86 -4.11 9.56
C PHE A 29 -6.25 -3.62 10.00
N GLU A 30 -6.32 -2.43 10.58
CA GLU A 30 -7.59 -1.84 11.06
C GLU A 30 -8.51 -1.53 9.89
N LEU A 31 -7.97 -0.90 8.83
CA LEU A 31 -8.72 -0.60 7.60
C LEU A 31 -9.29 -1.87 6.95
N LEU A 32 -8.46 -2.91 6.81
CA LEU A 32 -8.90 -4.19 6.26
C LEU A 32 -9.93 -4.87 7.17
N SER A 33 -9.78 -4.77 8.50
CA SER A 33 -10.74 -5.33 9.45
C SER A 33 -12.10 -4.62 9.37
N LEU A 34 -12.13 -3.30 9.31
CA LEU A 34 -13.37 -2.53 9.16
C LEU A 34 -14.07 -2.78 7.83
N SER A 35 -13.31 -3.05 6.76
CA SER A 35 -13.88 -3.42 5.44
C SER A 35 -14.67 -4.75 5.46
N ARG A 36 -14.51 -5.55 6.52
CA ARG A 36 -15.23 -6.82 6.72
C ARG A 36 -16.50 -6.67 7.56
N VAL A 37 -16.69 -5.53 8.22
CA VAL A 37 -17.82 -5.30 9.13
C VAL A 37 -19.12 -5.03 8.37
N SER A 38 -19.08 -4.15 7.35
CA SER A 38 -20.25 -3.87 6.51
C SER A 38 -19.87 -3.47 5.08
N PRO A 39 -20.76 -3.66 4.09
CA PRO A 39 -20.54 -3.18 2.73
C PRO A 39 -20.38 -1.65 2.66
N ALA A 40 -21.11 -0.91 3.51
CA ALA A 40 -21.02 0.55 3.57
C ALA A 40 -19.61 1.01 4.00
N LEU A 41 -19.06 0.41 5.08
CA LEU A 41 -17.71 0.69 5.54
C LEU A 41 -16.66 0.28 4.50
N ARG A 42 -16.83 -0.89 3.87
CA ARG A 42 -15.95 -1.35 2.79
C ARG A 42 -15.86 -0.34 1.66
N ASN A 43 -17.01 0.11 1.15
CA ASN A 43 -17.06 1.04 0.02
C ASN A 43 -16.46 2.40 0.41
N ALA A 44 -16.81 2.90 1.59
CA ALA A 44 -16.24 4.13 2.10
C ALA A 44 -14.70 4.09 2.22
N ILE A 45 -14.15 3.04 2.83
CA ILE A 45 -12.70 2.84 2.96
C ILE A 45 -12.06 2.71 1.57
N ARG A 46 -12.73 2.03 0.64
CA ARG A 46 -12.25 1.85 -0.73
C ARG A 46 -12.14 3.18 -1.47
N ASP A 47 -13.15 4.03 -1.36
CA ASP A 47 -13.27 5.25 -2.15
C ASP A 47 -12.48 6.43 -1.54
N GLN A 48 -12.00 6.30 -0.29
CA GLN A 48 -11.14 7.29 0.36
C GLN A 48 -9.66 7.14 -0.04
N THR A 49 -9.25 7.80 -1.11
CA THR A 49 -7.86 7.81 -1.62
C THR A 49 -6.82 8.20 -0.56
N VAL A 50 -7.16 9.10 0.37
CA VAL A 50 -6.23 9.60 1.41
C VAL A 50 -5.70 8.50 2.32
N LEU A 51 -6.49 7.45 2.58
CA LEU A 51 -6.10 6.30 3.41
C LEU A 51 -4.99 5.47 2.77
N TRP A 52 -4.90 5.50 1.43
CA TRP A 52 -4.00 4.66 0.64
C TRP A 52 -2.74 5.39 0.20
N THR A 53 -2.51 6.62 0.69
CA THR A 53 -1.29 7.40 0.39
C THR A 53 -0.05 6.83 1.08
N LYS A 54 -0.24 6.06 2.16
CA LYS A 54 0.80 5.36 2.91
C LYS A 54 0.37 3.93 3.19
N VAL A 55 1.07 2.98 2.57
CA VAL A 55 0.85 1.56 2.77
C VAL A 55 2.04 0.99 3.54
N VAL A 56 1.73 0.40 4.69
CA VAL A 56 2.71 -0.31 5.52
C VAL A 56 2.18 -1.72 5.77
N VAL A 57 2.97 -2.72 5.35
CA VAL A 57 2.68 -4.13 5.57
C VAL A 57 3.77 -4.72 6.44
N ASP A 58 3.36 -5.11 7.64
CA ASP A 58 4.21 -5.77 8.63
C ASP A 58 3.67 -7.18 8.95
N PRO A 59 4.48 -8.07 9.53
CA PRO A 59 3.99 -9.30 10.13
C PRO A 59 2.88 -9.04 11.17
N PRO A 60 1.86 -9.90 11.27
CA PRO A 60 1.70 -11.18 10.57
C PRO A 60 1.05 -11.08 9.18
N LEU A 61 0.55 -9.90 8.78
CA LEU A 61 -0.15 -9.71 7.51
C LEU A 61 0.71 -10.05 6.30
N SER A 62 2.01 -9.78 6.39
CA SER A 62 2.98 -10.01 5.32
C SER A 62 2.99 -11.44 4.77
N SER A 63 2.74 -12.45 5.61
CA SER A 63 2.76 -13.87 5.24
C SER A 63 1.64 -14.25 4.27
N ARG A 64 0.55 -13.48 4.28
CA ARG A 64 -0.64 -13.71 3.45
C ARG A 64 -0.70 -12.78 2.25
N LEU A 65 0.18 -11.79 2.16
CA LEU A 65 0.17 -10.79 1.10
C LEU A 65 0.68 -11.39 -0.21
N THR A 66 -0.17 -11.40 -1.24
CA THR A 66 0.19 -11.73 -2.63
C THR A 66 0.17 -10.47 -3.49
N ASP A 67 0.67 -10.57 -4.72
CA ASP A 67 0.63 -9.48 -5.71
C ASP A 67 -0.77 -8.91 -5.93
N ASP A 68 -1.80 -9.77 -6.00
CA ASP A 68 -3.18 -9.34 -6.20
C ASP A 68 -3.75 -8.60 -4.99
N ILE A 69 -3.45 -9.08 -3.78
CA ILE A 69 -3.90 -8.42 -2.54
C ILE A 69 -3.20 -7.07 -2.40
N LEU A 70 -1.89 -7.01 -2.69
CA LEU A 70 -1.14 -5.77 -2.73
C LEU A 70 -1.73 -4.77 -3.72
N TRP A 71 -2.09 -5.24 -4.92
CA TRP A 71 -2.72 -4.42 -5.95
C TRP A 71 -4.11 -3.90 -5.54
N ASP A 72 -4.93 -4.74 -4.90
CA ASP A 72 -6.31 -4.39 -4.51
C ASP A 72 -6.38 -3.08 -3.71
N PHE A 73 -5.46 -2.87 -2.77
CA PHE A 73 -5.46 -1.63 -1.98
C PHE A 73 -4.55 -0.53 -2.55
N THR A 74 -3.43 -0.86 -3.18
CA THR A 74 -2.54 0.18 -3.73
C THR A 74 -3.14 0.87 -4.96
N SER A 75 -3.97 0.18 -5.75
CA SER A 75 -4.68 0.79 -6.88
C SER A 75 -5.68 1.88 -6.45
N ARG A 76 -6.18 1.83 -5.21
CA ARG A 76 -7.12 2.81 -4.63
C ARG A 76 -6.50 4.17 -4.34
N SER A 77 -5.17 4.24 -4.37
CA SER A 77 -4.43 5.50 -4.18
C SER A 77 -4.43 6.38 -5.44
N VAL A 78 -4.87 5.87 -6.60
CA VAL A 78 -5.05 6.64 -7.85
C VAL A 78 -3.82 7.50 -8.19
N GLY A 79 -2.63 6.90 -8.12
CA GLY A 79 -1.36 7.58 -8.41
C GLY A 79 -0.79 8.41 -7.26
N LYS A 80 -1.48 8.48 -6.10
CA LYS A 80 -1.09 9.29 -4.93
C LYS A 80 -0.41 8.49 -3.81
N LEU A 81 -0.07 7.21 -4.04
CA LEU A 81 0.72 6.45 -3.08
C LEU A 81 2.12 7.08 -2.97
N ASN A 82 2.44 7.56 -1.77
CA ASN A 82 3.68 8.25 -1.47
C ASN A 82 4.68 7.36 -0.73
N THR A 83 4.18 6.42 0.07
CA THR A 83 5.01 5.54 0.90
C THR A 83 4.53 4.10 0.79
N LEU A 84 5.44 3.20 0.39
CA LEU A 84 5.22 1.76 0.35
C LEU A 84 6.29 1.08 1.20
N ILE A 85 5.86 0.40 2.27
CA ILE A 85 6.73 -0.37 3.16
C ILE A 85 6.23 -1.82 3.17
N LEU A 86 7.07 -2.74 2.72
CA LEU A 86 6.82 -4.18 2.70
C LEU A 86 7.86 -4.89 3.57
N ARG A 87 7.42 -5.49 4.67
CA ARG A 87 8.31 -6.28 5.56
C ARG A 87 7.91 -7.74 5.56
N LYS A 88 8.87 -8.62 5.31
CA LYS A 88 8.71 -10.08 5.28
C LYS A 88 7.53 -10.55 4.40
N CYS A 89 7.34 -9.89 3.25
CA CYS A 89 6.31 -10.22 2.28
C CYS A 89 6.87 -11.25 1.28
N SER A 90 6.97 -12.51 1.69
CA SER A 90 7.62 -13.58 0.90
C SER A 90 6.80 -14.12 -0.27
N ARG A 91 5.62 -13.55 -0.54
CA ARG A 91 4.74 -13.93 -1.66
C ARG A 91 4.49 -12.78 -2.64
N VAL A 92 5.14 -11.64 -2.41
CA VAL A 92 5.11 -10.49 -3.32
C VAL A 92 6.31 -10.59 -4.26
N THR A 93 6.03 -10.60 -5.56
CA THR A 93 7.05 -10.72 -6.60
C THR A 93 7.45 -9.36 -7.17
N SER A 94 8.57 -9.32 -7.88
CA SER A 94 8.98 -8.12 -8.62
C SER A 94 7.93 -7.64 -9.64
N LYS A 95 7.10 -8.54 -10.18
CA LYS A 95 6.00 -8.18 -11.10
C LYS A 95 4.89 -7.44 -10.37
N GLY A 96 4.49 -7.94 -9.20
CA GLY A 96 3.52 -7.27 -8.34
C GLY A 96 4.00 -5.89 -7.90
N LEU A 97 5.25 -5.80 -7.42
CA LEU A 97 5.84 -4.52 -7.04
C LEU A 97 5.89 -3.54 -8.21
N ARG A 98 6.30 -4.00 -9.40
CA ARG A 98 6.35 -3.16 -10.60
C ARG A 98 4.97 -2.63 -10.99
N ARG A 99 3.94 -3.48 -10.95
CA ARG A 99 2.54 -3.08 -11.19
C ARG A 99 2.10 -1.95 -10.26
N VAL A 100 2.45 -2.01 -8.98
CA VAL A 100 2.14 -0.95 -8.01
C VAL A 100 2.84 0.36 -8.36
N VAL A 101 4.13 0.28 -8.70
CA VAL A 101 4.97 1.43 -9.04
C VAL A 101 4.50 2.10 -10.33
N ASP A 102 4.17 1.34 -11.37
CA ASP A 102 3.68 1.87 -12.64
C ASP A 102 2.37 2.66 -12.46
N ALA A 103 1.49 2.20 -11.55
CA ALA A 103 0.26 2.90 -11.21
C ALA A 103 0.48 4.09 -10.26
N ASN A 104 1.63 4.18 -9.60
CA ASN A 104 1.95 5.16 -8.57
C ASN A 104 3.37 5.72 -8.75
N PRO A 105 3.59 6.51 -9.80
CA PRO A 105 4.92 7.05 -10.10
C PRO A 105 5.42 8.06 -9.06
N LEU A 106 4.56 8.54 -8.15
CA LEU A 106 4.88 9.55 -7.14
C LEU A 106 5.37 8.97 -5.79
N ILE A 107 5.67 7.67 -5.71
CA ILE A 107 6.21 7.07 -4.48
C ILE A 107 7.56 7.72 -4.14
N LYS A 108 7.67 8.30 -2.95
CA LYS A 108 8.90 8.90 -2.43
C LYS A 108 9.66 8.01 -1.46
N LYS A 109 8.97 7.07 -0.82
CA LYS A 109 9.56 6.14 0.14
C LYS A 109 9.20 4.71 -0.22
N LEU A 110 10.20 3.94 -0.64
CA LEU A 110 10.10 2.51 -0.91
C LEU A 110 11.01 1.75 0.05
N ILE A 111 10.40 0.92 0.91
CA ILE A 111 11.13 0.07 1.84
C ILE A 111 10.70 -1.38 1.60
N VAL A 112 11.65 -2.23 1.25
CA VAL A 112 11.44 -3.67 1.06
C VAL A 112 12.45 -4.43 1.92
N THR A 113 11.95 -5.12 2.94
CA THR A 113 12.80 -5.86 3.89
C THR A 113 12.35 -7.31 4.00
N GLY A 114 13.26 -8.27 3.80
CA GLY A 114 12.97 -9.70 3.89
C GLY A 114 11.95 -10.20 2.86
N CYS A 115 11.85 -9.55 1.70
CA CYS A 115 10.95 -9.96 0.62
C CYS A 115 11.75 -10.86 -0.34
N THR A 116 11.64 -12.18 -0.16
CA THR A 116 12.52 -13.17 -0.80
C THR A 116 12.22 -13.43 -2.27
N GLU A 117 10.99 -13.16 -2.71
CA GLU A 117 10.54 -13.32 -4.11
C GLU A 117 10.79 -12.06 -4.96
N LEU A 118 11.37 -11.02 -4.37
CA LEU A 118 11.88 -9.89 -5.13
C LEU A 118 13.27 -10.25 -5.68
N VAL A 119 13.51 -9.81 -6.91
CA VAL A 119 14.81 -9.90 -7.57
C VAL A 119 15.39 -8.50 -7.81
N PRO A 120 16.72 -8.34 -7.73
CA PRO A 120 17.38 -7.03 -7.87
C PRO A 120 16.99 -6.28 -9.14
N GLU A 121 16.93 -6.96 -10.29
CA GLU A 121 16.59 -6.36 -11.58
C GLU A 121 15.18 -5.75 -11.56
N GLY A 122 14.24 -6.42 -10.89
CA GLY A 122 12.89 -5.93 -10.70
C GLY A 122 12.84 -4.67 -9.83
N ILE A 123 13.66 -4.60 -8.79
CA ILE A 123 13.76 -3.43 -7.92
C ILE A 123 14.42 -2.27 -8.67
N THR A 124 15.51 -2.50 -9.39
CA THR A 124 16.17 -1.48 -10.22
C THR A 124 15.21 -0.88 -11.24
N ALA A 125 14.41 -1.72 -11.92
CA ALA A 125 13.42 -1.24 -12.87
C ALA A 125 12.28 -0.43 -12.20
N CYS A 126 11.93 -0.75 -10.95
CA CYS A 126 11.00 0.07 -10.16
C CYS A 126 11.62 1.42 -9.82
N VAL A 127 12.87 1.45 -9.38
CA VAL A 127 13.59 2.70 -9.05
C VAL A 127 13.74 3.59 -10.27
N GLU A 128 14.14 3.03 -11.42
CA GLU A 128 14.18 3.75 -12.70
C GLU A 128 12.81 4.35 -13.05
N THR A 129 11.71 3.61 -12.82
CA THR A 129 10.36 4.12 -13.10
C THR A 129 10.00 5.27 -12.17
N LEU A 130 10.38 5.19 -10.89
CA LEU A 130 10.14 6.25 -9.92
C LEU A 130 11.01 7.48 -10.19
N THR A 131 12.21 7.36 -10.76
CA THR A 131 13.06 8.52 -11.03
C THR A 131 12.78 9.19 -12.38
N LYS A 132 11.84 8.66 -13.17
CA LYS A 132 11.34 9.32 -14.39
C LYS A 132 10.65 10.65 -14.08
N ASN A 133 10.61 11.53 -15.08
CA ASN A 133 9.92 12.82 -15.04
C ASN A 133 10.36 13.74 -13.89
N ASN A 134 11.64 13.68 -13.51
CA ASN A 134 12.23 14.49 -12.44
C ASN A 134 11.60 14.24 -11.05
N HIS A 135 10.91 13.11 -10.87
CA HIS A 135 10.47 12.67 -9.54
C HIS A 135 11.67 12.15 -8.74
N LYS A 136 11.71 12.47 -7.45
CA LYS A 136 12.82 12.09 -6.57
C LYS A 136 12.35 11.06 -5.57
N LEU A 137 12.95 9.88 -5.63
CA LEU A 137 12.83 8.88 -4.58
C LEU A 137 13.65 9.35 -3.37
N GLU A 138 12.98 9.75 -2.29
CA GLU A 138 13.62 10.29 -1.08
C GLU A 138 14.20 9.20 -0.20
N THR A 139 13.63 8.00 -0.21
CA THR A 139 14.10 6.88 0.62
C THR A 139 13.93 5.56 -0.11
N LEU A 140 15.05 4.87 -0.32
CA LEU A 140 15.10 3.48 -0.73
C LEU A 140 15.79 2.66 0.37
N HIS A 141 15.10 1.67 0.90
CA HIS A 141 15.70 0.70 1.83
C HIS A 141 15.42 -0.70 1.32
N ILE A 142 16.49 -1.43 1.01
CA ILE A 142 16.43 -2.81 0.56
C ILE A 142 17.26 -3.66 1.52
N ASN A 143 16.67 -4.68 2.12
CA ASN A 143 17.39 -5.63 2.97
C ASN A 143 16.75 -7.02 2.86
N GLY A 144 17.56 -8.09 2.95
CA GLY A 144 17.04 -9.46 2.93
C GLY A 144 16.34 -9.83 1.61
N VAL A 145 16.76 -9.22 0.50
CA VAL A 145 16.39 -9.61 -0.85
C VAL A 145 17.58 -10.37 -1.45
N PRO A 146 17.43 -11.63 -1.86
CA PRO A 146 18.53 -12.43 -2.37
C PRO A 146 19.02 -11.93 -3.75
N GLY A 147 20.28 -12.22 -4.08
CA GLY A 147 20.83 -12.00 -5.42
C GLY A 147 21.41 -10.61 -5.70
N PHE A 148 21.41 -9.67 -4.74
CA PHE A 148 22.03 -8.36 -4.94
C PHE A 148 23.55 -8.49 -5.17
N THR A 149 24.02 -7.89 -6.27
CA THR A 149 25.44 -7.79 -6.64
C THR A 149 25.90 -6.34 -6.60
N LYS A 150 27.21 -6.10 -6.71
CA LYS A 150 27.77 -4.74 -6.78
C LYS A 150 27.26 -3.95 -7.99
N ASP A 151 26.99 -4.63 -9.11
CA ASP A 151 26.49 -4.00 -10.34
C ASP A 151 25.07 -3.45 -10.16
N HIS A 152 24.24 -4.14 -9.37
CA HIS A 152 22.92 -3.64 -9.00
C HIS A 152 23.02 -2.37 -8.13
N LEU A 153 23.99 -2.32 -7.22
CA LEU A 153 24.21 -1.15 -6.37
C LEU A 153 24.75 0.05 -7.16
N SER A 154 25.64 -0.17 -8.12
CA SER A 154 26.13 0.91 -9.00
C SER A 154 25.02 1.47 -9.88
N ALA A 155 24.17 0.60 -10.44
CA ALA A 155 22.98 1.03 -11.20
C ALA A 155 22.03 1.88 -10.33
N LEU A 156 21.75 1.45 -9.10
CA LEU A 156 20.90 2.20 -8.17
C LEU A 156 21.51 3.53 -7.73
N SER A 157 22.84 3.64 -7.67
CA SER A 157 23.53 4.89 -7.30
C SER A 157 23.54 5.96 -8.40
N THR A 158 23.07 5.63 -9.60
CA THR A 158 23.04 6.54 -10.76
C THR A 158 21.78 7.40 -10.78
N TYR A 159 20.78 7.08 -9.96
CA TYR A 159 19.49 7.78 -9.86
C TYR A 159 19.40 8.65 -8.60
#